data_AF-A0A5S5D0S4-F1
#
_entry.id   AF-A0A5S5D0S4-F1
#
_cell.length_a   1.000
_cell.length_b   1.000
_cell.length_c   1.000
_cell.angle_alpha   90.00
_cell.angle_beta   90.00
_cell.angle_gamma   90.00
#
_symmetry.space_group_name_H-M   'P 1'
#
loop_
_entity.id
_entity.type
_entity.pdbx_description
1 polymer ?
#
loop_
_entity_poly.entity_id
_entity_poly.type
_entity_poly.pdbx_seq_one_letter_code
_entity_poly.pdbx_strand_id
1 'polypeptide(L)'
;MAGGEPAAQWRTREELAAATADFARRTPGYAVPAAFAVARLDGADLAFGRLNGPGHAALLSAAVLGHVCGYRGRTATFRLTAAELQRAVDLLAPAEAAAHLAHPNLESWRELLRSAGPDSGFLAFFVADLRDAPVGPHDAVFRSRLPAQL
;
A
#
# COMPACT_ATOMS: atom_id res chain seq x y z
N MET A 1 11.07 -32.09 12.72
CA MET A 1 11.75 -30.93 13.34
C MET A 1 11.76 -29.80 12.32
N ALA A 2 10.80 -28.89 12.39
CA ALA A 2 10.81 -27.66 11.58
C ALA A 2 10.80 -26.51 12.57
N GLY A 3 12.00 -26.03 12.91
CA GLY A 3 12.15 -24.76 13.61
C GLY A 3 11.79 -23.66 12.61
N GLY A 4 10.53 -23.23 12.63
CA GLY A 4 10.14 -22.02 11.91
C GLY A 4 10.88 -20.85 12.54
N GLU A 5 11.64 -20.11 11.73
CA GLU A 5 12.21 -18.84 12.18
C GLU A 5 11.08 -17.99 12.75
N PRO A 6 11.27 -17.34 13.91
CA PRO A 6 10.25 -16.45 14.45
C PRO A 6 9.95 -15.40 13.39
N ALA A 7 8.66 -15.22 13.08
CA ALA A 7 8.23 -14.19 12.16
C ALA A 7 8.86 -12.85 12.58
N ALA A 8 9.42 -12.12 11.60
CA ALA A 8 10.01 -10.83 11.88
C ALA A 8 9.01 -9.94 12.64
N GLN A 9 9.48 -9.21 13.64
CA GLN A 9 8.69 -8.25 14.40
C GLN A 9 9.47 -6.93 14.44
N TRP A 10 8.85 -5.85 13.96
CA TRP A 10 9.46 -4.52 13.97
C TRP A 10 8.79 -3.71 15.07
N ARG A 11 9.48 -3.59 16.21
CA ARG A 11 9.02 -2.94 17.45
C ARG A 11 9.46 -1.48 17.54
N THR A 12 10.53 -1.10 16.85
CA THR A 12 11.10 0.26 16.89
C THR A 12 10.95 1.01 15.57
N ARG A 13 11.11 2.33 15.61
CA ARG A 13 11.12 3.17 14.41
C ARG A 13 12.28 2.83 13.49
N GLU A 14 13.43 2.47 14.06
CA GLU A 14 14.63 2.06 13.35
C GLU A 14 14.41 0.75 12.60
N GLU A 15 13.74 -0.23 13.21
CA GLU A 15 13.39 -1.50 12.58
C GLU A 15 12.40 -1.30 11.42
N LEU A 16 11.39 -0.43 11.61
CA LEU A 16 10.45 -0.05 10.53
C LEU A 16 11.17 0.66 9.37
N ALA A 17 12.12 1.56 9.68
CA ALA A 17 12.94 2.23 8.68
C ALA A 17 13.85 1.24 7.93
N ALA A 18 14.46 0.30 8.64
CA ALA A 18 15.29 -0.76 8.05
C ALA A 18 14.46 -1.67 7.12
N ALA A 19 13.26 -2.06 7.55
CA ALA A 19 12.33 -2.83 6.72
C ALA A 19 11.90 -2.05 5.48
N THR A 20 11.60 -0.76 5.62
CA THR A 20 11.25 0.14 4.51
C THR A 20 12.38 0.16 3.47
N ALA A 21 13.62 0.38 3.93
CA ALA A 21 14.79 0.39 3.07
C ALA A 21 15.02 -0.97 2.38
N ASP A 22 14.73 -2.09 3.06
CA ASP A 22 14.87 -3.42 2.49
C ASP A 22 13.85 -3.71 1.38
N PHE A 23 12.58 -3.37 1.56
CA PHE A 23 11.59 -3.46 0.49
C PHE A 23 11.91 -2.57 -0.70
N ALA A 24 12.39 -1.34 -0.45
CA ALA A 24 12.82 -0.44 -1.51
C ALA A 24 14.00 -1.03 -2.31
N ARG A 25 15.04 -1.56 -1.64
CA ARG A 25 16.18 -2.21 -2.31
C ARG A 25 15.79 -3.43 -3.14
N ARG A 26 14.86 -4.25 -2.65
CA ARG A 26 14.36 -5.45 -3.34
C ARG A 26 13.42 -5.13 -4.50
N THR A 27 13.10 -3.86 -4.72
CA THR A 27 12.18 -3.41 -5.77
C THR A 27 12.94 -2.50 -6.74
N PRO A 28 13.55 -3.07 -7.80
CA PRO A 28 14.35 -2.30 -8.74
C PRO A 28 13.58 -1.13 -9.36
N GLY A 29 14.13 0.07 -9.24
CA GLY A 29 13.52 1.31 -9.73
C GLY A 29 12.46 1.91 -8.80
N TYR A 30 12.31 1.39 -7.58
CA TYR A 30 11.42 1.99 -6.59
C TYR A 30 11.83 3.43 -6.28
N ALA A 31 10.86 4.33 -6.29
CA ALA A 31 10.95 5.68 -5.76
C ALA A 31 9.73 5.92 -4.87
N VAL A 32 9.86 6.74 -3.83
CA VAL A 32 8.72 7.04 -2.94
C VAL A 32 7.61 7.73 -3.75
N PRO A 33 6.37 7.23 -3.77
CA PRO A 33 5.26 7.90 -4.45
C PRO A 33 4.85 9.17 -3.69
N ALA A 34 4.42 10.21 -4.43
CA ALA A 34 3.79 11.40 -3.86
C ALA A 34 2.43 11.10 -3.21
N ALA A 35 1.69 10.11 -3.73
CA ALA A 35 0.46 9.61 -3.13
C ALA A 35 0.22 8.14 -3.48
N PHE A 36 -0.45 7.39 -2.60
CA PHE A 36 -0.86 6.02 -2.88
C PHE A 36 -2.10 5.60 -2.08
N ALA A 37 -2.80 4.59 -2.59
CA ALA A 37 -3.93 3.95 -1.91
C ALA A 37 -4.19 2.55 -2.46
N VAL A 38 -5.03 1.81 -1.75
CA VAL A 38 -5.70 0.61 -2.29
C VAL A 38 -7.20 0.87 -2.25
N ALA A 39 -7.91 0.48 -3.31
CA ALA A 39 -9.36 0.42 -3.32
C ALA A 39 -9.82 -0.99 -3.68
N ARG A 40 -10.96 -1.40 -3.11
CA ARG A 40 -11.74 -2.52 -3.64
C ARG A 40 -12.55 -2.01 -4.84
N LEU A 41 -12.66 -2.85 -5.85
CA LEU A 41 -13.40 -2.62 -7.08
C LEU A 41 -14.56 -3.62 -7.16
N ASP A 42 -15.79 -3.13 -7.10
CA ASP A 42 -17.01 -3.92 -7.25
C ASP A 42 -17.72 -3.47 -8.52
N GLY A 43 -17.50 -4.18 -9.63
CA GLY A 43 -17.93 -3.72 -10.94
C GLY A 43 -17.21 -2.42 -11.34
N ALA A 44 -17.91 -1.29 -11.26
CA ALA A 44 -17.36 0.05 -11.55
C ALA A 44 -17.13 0.89 -10.28
N ASP A 45 -17.62 0.44 -9.12
CA ASP A 45 -17.57 1.21 -7.88
C ASP A 45 -16.25 0.98 -7.14
N LEU A 46 -15.69 2.07 -6.62
CA LEU A 46 -14.44 2.07 -5.85
C LEU A 46 -14.73 2.35 -4.37
N ALA A 47 -14.39 1.38 -3.53
CA ALA A 47 -14.33 1.56 -2.08
C ALA A 47 -12.87 1.73 -1.66
N PHE A 48 -12.46 2.96 -1.34
CA PHE A 48 -11.09 3.26 -0.93
C PHE A 48 -10.82 2.84 0.51
N GLY A 49 -9.66 2.21 0.72
CA GLY A 49 -9.05 2.10 2.04
C GLY A 49 -8.40 3.41 2.48
N ARG A 50 -7.32 3.33 3.24
CA ARG A 50 -6.58 4.52 3.65
C ARG A 50 -5.99 5.25 2.44
N LEU A 51 -6.33 6.53 2.29
CA LEU A 51 -5.71 7.44 1.34
C LEU A 51 -4.43 8.01 1.95
N ASN A 52 -3.35 8.00 1.17
CA ASN A 52 -2.07 8.61 1.55
C ASN A 52 -1.73 9.67 0.51
N GLY A 53 -1.90 10.93 0.90
CA GLY A 53 -1.59 12.09 0.05
C GLY A 53 -0.17 12.62 0.26
N PRO A 54 0.15 13.77 -0.35
CA PRO A 54 1.44 14.44 -0.22
C PRO A 54 1.81 14.68 1.25
N GLY A 55 3.10 14.56 1.57
CA GLY A 55 3.61 14.80 2.93
C GLY A 55 3.29 13.69 3.95
N HIS A 56 2.67 12.57 3.54
CA HIS A 56 2.45 11.44 4.46
C HIS A 56 3.72 10.61 4.71
N ALA A 57 3.92 10.23 5.97
CA ALA A 57 5.05 9.43 6.44
C ALA A 57 4.84 7.90 6.32
N ALA A 58 3.86 7.43 5.54
CA ALA A 58 3.50 6.01 5.41
C ALA A 58 4.47 5.21 4.52
N LEU A 59 5.78 5.41 4.72
CA LEU A 59 6.85 4.94 3.84
C LEU A 59 6.93 3.41 3.78
N LEU A 60 6.75 2.72 4.91
CA LEU A 60 6.77 1.26 4.96
C LEU A 60 5.63 0.65 4.14
N SER A 61 4.40 1.15 4.30
CA SER A 61 3.24 0.64 3.55
C SER A 61 3.40 0.89 2.05
N ALA A 62 3.91 2.07 1.65
CA ALA A 62 4.22 2.36 0.26
C ALA A 62 5.26 1.39 -0.32
N ALA A 63 6.33 1.10 0.44
CA ALA A 63 7.39 0.19 0.02
C ALA A 63 6.91 -1.26 -0.09
N VAL A 64 6.12 -1.74 0.86
CA VAL A 64 5.52 -3.10 0.82
C VAL A 64 4.57 -3.23 -0.37
N LEU A 65 3.64 -2.29 -0.54
CA LEU A 65 2.68 -2.34 -1.65
C LEU A 65 3.41 -2.22 -2.99
N GLY A 66 4.41 -1.33 -3.07
CA GLY A 66 5.24 -1.15 -4.25
C GLY A 66 6.02 -2.41 -4.61
N HIS A 67 6.53 -3.13 -3.62
CA HIS A 67 7.18 -4.42 -3.80
C HIS A 67 6.24 -5.48 -4.38
N VAL A 68 5.02 -5.60 -3.83
CA VAL A 68 4.01 -6.54 -4.33
C VAL A 68 3.58 -6.20 -5.75
N CYS A 69 3.38 -4.92 -6.07
CA CYS A 69 2.93 -4.48 -7.40
C CYS A 69 4.05 -4.42 -8.44
N GLY A 70 5.32 -4.46 -8.03
CA GLY A 70 6.45 -4.15 -8.90
C GLY A 70 6.48 -2.68 -9.34
N TYR A 71 6.07 -1.75 -8.47
CA TYR A 71 6.09 -0.32 -8.73
C TYR A 71 7.52 0.22 -8.92
N ARG A 72 7.72 1.05 -9.94
CA ARG A 72 9.04 1.55 -10.38
C ARG A 72 9.13 3.08 -10.46
N GLY A 73 8.45 3.78 -9.56
CA GLY A 73 8.58 5.24 -9.47
C GLY A 73 7.89 6.03 -10.59
N ARG A 74 6.84 5.47 -11.23
CA ARG A 74 6.05 6.16 -12.26
C ARG A 74 4.57 6.06 -11.94
N THR A 75 3.81 7.14 -12.11
CA THR A 75 2.35 7.12 -11.87
C THR A 75 1.70 5.94 -12.58
N ALA A 76 0.98 5.12 -11.83
CA ALA A 76 0.47 3.83 -12.28
C ALA A 76 -0.70 3.35 -11.42
N THR A 77 -1.57 2.54 -12.03
CA THR A 77 -2.60 1.77 -11.35
C THR A 77 -2.37 0.29 -11.62
N PHE A 78 -2.37 -0.53 -10.57
CA PHE A 78 -2.16 -1.98 -10.66
C PHE A 78 -3.43 -2.70 -10.22
N ARG A 79 -3.84 -3.71 -10.98
CA ARG A 79 -4.87 -4.65 -10.54
C ARG A 79 -4.24 -5.67 -9.60
N LEU A 80 -4.92 -5.93 -8.48
CA LEU A 80 -4.54 -6.93 -7.51
C LEU A 80 -5.68 -7.92 -7.33
N THR A 81 -5.31 -9.19 -7.22
CA THR A 81 -6.16 -10.26 -6.68
C THR A 81 -6.25 -10.14 -5.15
N ALA A 82 -7.25 -10.78 -4.55
CA ALA A 82 -7.35 -10.90 -3.10
C ALA A 82 -6.09 -11.53 -2.48
N ALA A 83 -5.48 -12.51 -3.17
CA ALA A 83 -4.26 -13.17 -2.71
C ALA A 83 -3.05 -12.22 -2.71
N GLU A 84 -2.93 -11.33 -3.70
CA GLU A 84 -1.84 -10.34 -3.73
C GLU A 84 -2.02 -9.26 -2.67
N LEU A 85 -3.26 -8.80 -2.43
CA LEU A 85 -3.52 -7.87 -1.33
C LEU A 85 -3.30 -8.53 0.05
N GLN A 86 -3.71 -9.79 0.21
CA GLN A 86 -3.41 -10.57 1.42
C GLN A 86 -1.89 -10.71 1.63
N ARG A 87 -1.13 -10.97 0.56
CA ARG A 87 0.34 -10.99 0.64
C ARG A 87 0.90 -9.64 1.10
N ALA A 88 0.36 -8.52 0.65
CA ALA A 88 0.77 -7.20 1.12
C ALA A 88 0.45 -7.00 2.62
N VAL A 89 -0.70 -7.49 3.09
CA VAL A 89 -1.08 -7.51 4.51
C VAL A 89 -0.09 -8.35 5.33
N ASP A 90 0.24 -9.55 4.88
CA ASP A 90 1.14 -10.46 5.59
C ASP A 90 2.56 -9.89 5.69
N LEU A 91 3.05 -9.26 4.61
CA LEU A 91 4.35 -8.60 4.59
C LEU A 91 4.41 -7.35 5.48
N LEU A 92 3.29 -6.69 5.72
CA LEU A 92 3.20 -5.48 6.56
C LEU A 92 2.87 -5.80 8.03
N ALA A 93 2.26 -6.96 8.32
CA ALA A 93 1.84 -7.38 9.66
C ALA A 93 2.95 -7.32 10.74
N PRO A 94 4.25 -7.62 10.45
CA PRO A 94 5.33 -7.42 11.41
C PRO A 94 5.42 -6.03 12.05
N ALA A 95 4.87 -5.00 11.39
CA ALA A 95 4.84 -3.65 11.90
C ALA A 95 3.97 -3.49 13.16
N GLU A 96 2.96 -4.34 13.37
CA GLU A 96 2.07 -4.28 14.54
C GLU A 96 2.78 -4.48 15.87
N ALA A 97 3.98 -5.05 15.85
CA ALA A 97 4.82 -5.16 17.03
C ALA A 97 5.25 -3.79 17.57
N ALA A 98 5.26 -2.74 16.73
CA ALA A 98 5.43 -1.36 17.15
C ALA A 98 4.12 -0.77 17.68
N ALA A 99 3.57 -1.36 18.75
CA ALA A 99 2.25 -1.03 19.32
C ALA A 99 2.05 0.46 19.74
N HIS A 100 3.12 1.25 19.77
CA HIS A 100 3.09 2.69 20.03
C HIS A 100 2.77 3.53 18.77
N LEU A 101 2.62 2.88 17.61
CA LEU A 101 2.29 3.50 16.33
C LEU A 101 0.98 2.91 15.79
N ALA A 102 0.16 3.75 15.16
CA ALA A 102 -1.00 3.28 14.42
C ALA A 102 -0.59 2.74 13.05
N HIS A 103 -1.29 1.71 12.56
CA HIS A 103 -1.05 1.10 11.25
C HIS A 103 -2.29 1.20 10.35
N PRO A 104 -2.76 2.41 10.03
CA PRO A 104 -4.05 2.61 9.36
C PRO A 104 -4.11 1.99 7.96
N ASN A 105 -2.99 1.90 7.24
CA ASN A 105 -2.95 1.19 5.97
C ASN A 105 -3.21 -0.31 6.16
N LEU A 106 -2.53 -0.96 7.11
CA LEU A 106 -2.70 -2.38 7.41
C LEU A 106 -4.14 -2.69 7.83
N GLU A 107 -4.70 -1.89 8.75
CA GLU A 107 -6.10 -2.00 9.18
C GLU A 107 -7.06 -1.87 7.99
N SER A 108 -6.86 -0.83 7.16
CA SER A 108 -7.72 -0.60 6.00
C SER A 108 -7.65 -1.70 4.96
N TRP A 109 -6.47 -2.30 4.70
CA TRP A 109 -6.33 -3.38 3.73
C TRP A 109 -7.01 -4.66 4.21
N ARG A 110 -6.95 -4.95 5.53
CA ARG A 110 -7.71 -6.04 6.14
C ARG A 110 -9.22 -5.81 6.04
N GLU A 111 -9.69 -4.58 6.24
CA GLU A 111 -11.10 -4.22 6.04
C GLU A 111 -11.54 -4.46 4.59
N LEU A 112 -10.75 -3.98 3.61
CA LEU A 112 -11.05 -4.17 2.19
C LEU A 112 -11.17 -5.66 1.83
N LEU A 113 -10.27 -6.50 2.35
CA LEU A 113 -10.33 -7.96 2.17
C LEU A 113 -11.56 -8.58 2.83
N ARG A 114 -11.86 -8.21 4.08
CA ARG A 114 -12.98 -8.79 4.84
C ARG A 114 -14.35 -8.46 4.25
N SER A 115 -14.46 -7.26 3.70
CA SER A 115 -15.71 -6.75 3.13
C SER A 115 -15.88 -7.09 1.66
N ALA A 116 -14.91 -7.77 1.03
CA ALA A 116 -14.96 -8.16 -0.36
C ALA A 116 -15.96 -9.29 -0.62
N GLY A 117 -16.72 -9.16 -1.71
CA GLY A 117 -17.55 -10.21 -2.26
C GLY A 117 -16.75 -11.13 -3.19
N PRO A 118 -17.37 -12.22 -3.69
CA PRO A 118 -16.72 -13.19 -4.57
C PRO A 118 -16.15 -12.59 -5.86
N ASP A 119 -16.80 -11.55 -6.39
CA ASP A 119 -16.43 -10.90 -7.66
C ASP A 119 -15.62 -9.59 -7.45
N SER A 120 -15.29 -9.25 -6.21
CA SER A 120 -14.52 -8.05 -5.89
C SER A 120 -13.08 -8.18 -6.40
N GLY A 121 -12.61 -7.13 -7.07
CA GLY A 121 -11.19 -6.92 -7.38
C GLY A 121 -10.56 -5.86 -6.48
N PHE A 122 -9.26 -5.62 -6.64
CA PHE A 122 -8.57 -4.52 -5.97
C PHE A 122 -7.70 -3.73 -6.94
N LEU A 123 -7.56 -2.44 -6.67
CA LEU A 123 -6.67 -1.54 -7.39
C LEU A 123 -5.70 -0.89 -6.41
N ALA A 124 -4.40 -0.98 -6.71
CA ALA A 124 -3.37 -0.19 -6.06
C ALA A 124 -3.01 1.01 -6.94
N PHE A 125 -3.03 2.20 -6.35
CA PHE A 125 -2.74 3.46 -7.02
C PHE A 125 -1.42 4.01 -6.53
N PHE A 126 -0.58 4.47 -7.46
CA PHE A 126 0.63 5.20 -7.16
C PHE A 126 0.68 6.46 -8.03
N VAL A 127 0.88 7.60 -7.40
CA VAL A 127 1.19 8.87 -8.06
C VAL A 127 2.65 9.17 -7.78
N ALA A 128 3.49 9.20 -8.82
CA ALA A 128 4.90 9.54 -8.69
C ALA A 128 5.08 11.05 -8.54
N ASP A 129 4.42 11.82 -9.41
CA ASP A 129 4.37 13.28 -9.35
C ASP A 129 2.90 13.75 -9.46
N LEU A 130 2.50 14.69 -8.59
CA LEU A 130 1.13 15.24 -8.61
C LEU A 130 0.82 15.96 -9.93
N ARG A 131 1.85 16.42 -10.65
CA ARG A 131 1.75 17.06 -11.96
C ARG A 131 1.54 16.07 -13.09
N ASP A 132 1.77 14.77 -12.86
CA ASP A 132 1.50 13.74 -13.86
C ASP A 132 0.02 13.76 -14.23
N ALA A 133 -0.27 13.57 -15.52
CA ALA A 133 -1.63 13.36 -15.97
C ALA A 133 -2.18 12.04 -15.38
N PRO A 134 -3.49 11.95 -15.08
CA PRO A 134 -4.08 10.70 -14.62
C PRO A 134 -3.87 9.60 -15.66
N VAL A 135 -3.49 8.40 -15.21
CA VAL A 135 -3.25 7.25 -16.11
C VAL A 135 -4.51 6.46 -16.46
N GLY A 136 -5.68 6.92 -16.01
CA GLY A 136 -6.98 6.34 -16.31
C GLY A 136 -8.12 6.93 -15.46
N PRO A 137 -9.38 6.52 -15.70
CA PRO A 137 -10.54 7.05 -14.99
C PRO A 137 -10.50 6.75 -13.49
N HIS A 138 -10.04 5.57 -13.07
CA HIS A 138 -9.92 5.23 -11.66
C HIS A 138 -8.84 6.06 -10.94
N ASP A 139 -7.71 6.34 -11.61
CA ASP A 139 -6.69 7.24 -11.06
C ASP A 139 -7.21 8.67 -10.91
N ALA A 140 -8.01 9.16 -11.88
CA ALA A 140 -8.68 10.45 -11.76
C ALA A 140 -9.63 10.50 -10.55
N VAL A 141 -10.39 9.44 -10.29
CA VAL A 141 -11.22 9.33 -9.09
C VAL A 141 -10.37 9.29 -7.82
N PHE A 142 -9.29 8.51 -7.78
CA PHE A 142 -8.37 8.49 -6.64
C PHE A 142 -7.83 9.89 -6.33
N ARG A 143 -7.33 10.60 -7.34
CA ARG A 143 -6.78 11.95 -7.20
C ARG A 143 -7.80 12.97 -6.71
N SER A 144 -9.07 12.86 -7.10
CA SER A 144 -10.14 13.75 -6.61
C SER A 144 -10.51 13.52 -5.13
N ARG A 145 -10.09 12.39 -4.55
CA ARG A 145 -10.28 12.05 -3.14
C ARG A 145 -9.09 12.44 -2.25
N LEU A 146 -7.95 12.80 -2.84
CA LEU A 146 -6.79 13.19 -2.07
C LEU A 146 -7.10 14.45 -1.24
N PRO A 147 -6.67 14.51 0.03
CA PRO A 147 -6.82 15.71 0.82
C PRO A 147 -6.10 16.87 0.14
N ALA A 148 -6.73 18.05 0.13
CA ALA A 148 -6.09 19.27 -0.32
C ALA A 148 -4.82 19.53 0.49
N GLN A 149 -3.77 20.03 -0.15
CA GLN A 149 -2.58 20.51 0.55
C GLN A 149 -3.01 21.70 1.41
N LEU A 150 -2.85 21.58 2.74
CA LEU A 150 -2.92 22.72 3.66
C LEU A 150 -1.56 23.42 3.69
#